data_AF-A0A3R7VBR7-F1
#
_entry.id   AF-A0A3R7VBR7-F1
#
_cell.length_a   1.000
_cell.length_b   1.000
_cell.length_c   1.000
_cell.angle_alpha   90.00
_cell.angle_beta   90.00
_cell.angle_gamma   90.00
#
_symmetry.space_group_name_H-M   'P 1'
#
loop_
_entity.id
_entity.type
_entity.pdbx_description
1 polymer ?
#
loop_
_entity_poly.entity_id
_entity_poly.type
_entity_poly.pdbx_seq_one_letter_code
_entity_poly.pdbx_strand_id
1 'polypeptide(L)'
;MNLLWPVFHDPSYQPPLAERLAFHWQANLRMLRRPRDIVLFCLISFSPLLLLIGFQTLFPGLYSVSITQANPTPNMAPLMFTALVTLLVFLVLQHLAFVLAINLTYLHHVRSALLDRGVPLCPRCAQLLPPETPDAGCPECGHPASLATMKDSESRDVDV
;
A
#
# COMPACT_ATOMS: atom_id res chain seq x y z
N MET A 1 3.45 10.28 -7.00
CA MET A 1 3.35 8.92 -6.39
C MET A 1 4.22 7.99 -7.20
N ASN A 2 5.09 7.21 -6.54
CA ASN A 2 5.83 6.16 -7.22
C ASN A 2 4.87 4.98 -7.45
N LEU A 3 4.58 4.66 -8.72
CA LEU A 3 3.63 3.60 -9.10
C LEU A 3 4.28 2.22 -9.16
N LEU A 4 5.62 2.16 -9.17
CA LEU A 4 6.37 0.91 -9.26
C LEU A 4 6.41 0.18 -7.91
N TRP A 5 6.56 0.92 -6.82
CA TRP A 5 6.68 0.35 -5.48
C TRP A 5 6.25 1.35 -4.40
N PRO A 6 5.58 0.91 -3.31
CA PRO A 6 5.28 1.79 -2.18
C PRO A 6 6.57 2.22 -1.48
N VAL A 7 6.73 3.54 -1.30
CA VAL A 7 7.82 4.12 -0.52
C VAL A 7 7.34 4.31 0.91
N PHE A 8 7.75 3.41 1.80
CA PHE A 8 7.32 3.40 3.21
C PHE A 8 8.01 4.47 4.05
N HIS A 9 9.32 4.63 3.82
CA HIS A 9 10.22 5.55 4.51
C HIS A 9 11.39 5.90 3.59
N ASP A 10 12.20 6.86 4.02
CA ASP A 10 13.46 7.24 3.38
C ASP A 10 14.33 6.00 3.03
N PRO A 11 14.83 5.87 1.78
CA PRO A 11 15.72 4.77 1.37
C PRO A 11 17.04 4.70 2.14
N SER A 12 17.49 5.82 2.73
CA SER A 12 18.70 5.86 3.55
C SER A 12 18.48 5.23 4.94
N TYR A 13 17.23 5.13 5.40
CA TYR A 13 16.89 4.38 6.60
C TYR A 13 16.85 2.88 6.29
N GLN A 14 17.88 2.15 6.71
CA GLN A 14 18.03 0.71 6.46
C GLN A 14 17.99 -0.10 7.77
N PRO A 15 16.82 -0.18 8.43
CA PRO A 15 16.67 -0.96 9.65
C PRO A 15 16.86 -2.46 9.38
N PRO A 16 17.38 -3.23 10.36
CA PRO A 16 17.47 -4.67 10.26
C PRO A 16 16.09 -5.31 10.07
N LEU A 17 16.05 -6.52 9.52
CA LEU A 17 14.81 -7.22 9.19
C LEU A 17 13.85 -7.34 10.40
N ALA A 18 14.39 -7.59 11.59
CA ALA A 18 13.61 -7.69 12.81
C ALA A 18 12.87 -6.38 13.13
N GLU A 19 13.54 -5.23 13.00
CA GLU A 19 12.92 -3.91 13.20
C GLU A 19 11.87 -3.61 12.15
N ARG A 20 12.13 -3.98 10.88
CA ARG A 20 11.16 -3.90 9.78
C ARG A 20 9.89 -4.64 10.10
N LEU A 21 10.03 -5.91 10.45
CA LEU A 21 8.89 -6.74 10.85
C LEU A 21 8.16 -6.13 12.04
N ALA A 22 8.89 -5.63 13.03
CA ALA A 22 8.29 -5.04 14.22
C ALA A 22 7.45 -3.79 13.90
N PHE A 23 7.90 -2.85 13.05
CA PHE A 23 7.09 -1.65 12.78
C PHE A 23 5.94 -1.94 11.82
N HIS A 24 6.11 -2.86 10.88
CA HIS A 24 5.01 -3.32 10.03
C HIS A 24 3.95 -4.07 10.86
N TRP A 25 4.35 -4.89 11.83
CA TRP A 25 3.44 -5.54 12.75
C TRP A 25 2.61 -4.51 13.54
N GLN A 26 3.28 -3.51 14.13
CA GLN A 26 2.61 -2.44 14.86
C GLN A 26 1.68 -1.61 13.96
N ALA A 27 2.09 -1.31 12.73
CA ALA A 27 1.27 -0.62 11.74
C ALA A 27 0.02 -1.42 11.36
N ASN A 28 0.15 -2.73 11.13
CA ASN A 28 -0.98 -3.63 10.89
C ASN A 28 -1.97 -3.62 12.07
N LEU A 29 -1.48 -3.71 13.30
CA LEU A 29 -2.34 -3.61 14.49
C LEU A 29 -3.05 -2.26 14.61
N ARG A 30 -2.41 -1.16 14.19
CA ARG A 30 -3.09 0.16 14.14
C ARG A 30 -4.17 0.20 13.07
N MET A 31 -3.88 -0.32 11.87
CA MET A 31 -4.86 -0.38 10.78
C MET A 31 -6.07 -1.24 11.17
N LEU A 32 -5.87 -2.36 11.89
CA LEU A 32 -6.95 -3.19 12.40
C LEU A 32 -7.93 -2.44 13.33
N ARG A 33 -7.47 -1.37 14.00
CA ARG A 33 -8.30 -0.51 14.85
C ARG A 33 -9.01 0.60 14.07
N ARG A 34 -8.74 0.74 12.76
CA ARG A 34 -9.36 1.73 11.86
C ARG A 34 -10.15 1.01 10.76
N PRO A 35 -11.41 0.60 11.02
CA PRO A 35 -12.19 -0.21 10.07
C PRO A 35 -12.40 0.48 8.71
N ARG A 36 -12.48 1.81 8.70
CA ARG A 36 -12.54 2.61 7.46
C ARG A 36 -11.36 2.33 6.53
N ASP A 37 -10.15 2.27 7.08
CA ASP A 37 -8.93 2.06 6.29
C ASP A 37 -8.87 0.63 5.75
N ILE A 38 -9.34 -0.34 6.53
CA ILE A 38 -9.48 -1.74 6.11
C ILE A 38 -10.46 -1.87 4.95
N VAL A 39 -11.67 -1.31 5.12
CA VAL A 39 -12.70 -1.35 4.08
C VAL A 39 -12.20 -0.69 2.80
N LEU A 40 -11.60 0.50 2.89
CA LEU A 40 -11.07 1.20 1.72
C LEU A 40 -9.93 0.42 1.05
N PHE A 41 -9.02 -0.15 1.85
CA PHE A 41 -7.94 -1.00 1.33
C PHE A 41 -8.50 -2.20 0.58
N CYS A 42 -9.47 -2.91 1.15
CA CYS A 42 -10.12 -4.06 0.53
C CYS A 42 -10.86 -3.67 -0.76
N LEU A 43 -11.66 -2.59 -0.73
CA LEU A 43 -12.41 -2.13 -1.90
C LEU A 43 -11.48 -1.83 -3.09
N ILE A 44 -10.37 -1.12 -2.83
CA ILE A 44 -9.39 -0.82 -3.87
C ILE A 44 -8.70 -2.10 -4.33
N SER A 45 -8.23 -2.93 -3.40
CA SER A 45 -7.43 -4.13 -3.71
C SER A 45 -8.22 -5.22 -4.42
N PHE A 46 -9.54 -5.33 -4.19
CA PHE A 46 -10.41 -6.29 -4.87
C PHE A 46 -11.04 -5.76 -6.15
N SER A 47 -10.92 -4.45 -6.45
CA SER A 47 -11.47 -3.89 -7.69
C SER A 47 -10.99 -4.59 -8.97
N PRO A 48 -9.70 -5.01 -9.11
CA PRO A 48 -9.26 -5.72 -10.31
C PRO A 48 -9.86 -7.12 -10.43
N LEU A 49 -10.14 -7.78 -9.31
CA LEU A 49 -10.83 -9.07 -9.30
C LEU A 49 -12.28 -8.93 -9.77
N LEU A 50 -12.99 -7.89 -9.32
CA LEU A 50 -14.35 -7.60 -9.79
C LEU A 50 -14.36 -7.29 -11.29
N LEU A 51 -13.37 -6.54 -11.77
CA LEU A 51 -13.21 -6.27 -13.21
C LEU A 51 -12.93 -7.56 -14.00
N LEU A 52 -12.07 -8.45 -13.47
CA LEU A 52 -11.76 -9.73 -14.10
C LEU A 52 -13.01 -10.62 -14.21
N ILE A 53 -13.77 -10.75 -13.12
CA ILE A 53 -15.03 -11.52 -13.11
C ILE A 53 -16.04 -10.91 -14.08
N GLY A 54 -16.19 -9.58 -14.06
CA GLY A 54 -17.06 -8.86 -14.99
C GLY A 54 -16.66 -9.10 -16.44
N PHE A 55 -15.37 -9.02 -16.77
CA PHE A 55 -14.85 -9.27 -18.11
C PHE A 55 -15.15 -10.71 -18.59
N GLN A 56 -14.84 -11.71 -17.76
CA GLN A 56 -15.12 -13.11 -18.12
C GLN A 56 -16.61 -13.39 -18.28
N THR A 57 -17.46 -12.74 -17.49
CA THR A 57 -18.91 -12.87 -17.57
C THR A 57 -19.47 -12.24 -18.84
N LEU A 58 -18.92 -11.10 -19.28
CA LEU A 58 -19.35 -10.40 -20.50
C LEU A 58 -18.82 -11.03 -21.78
N PHE A 59 -17.67 -11.70 -21.72
CA PHE A 59 -17.00 -12.29 -22.89
C PHE A 59 -16.67 -13.78 -22.71
N PRO A 60 -17.66 -14.65 -22.41
CA PRO A 60 -17.41 -16.06 -22.12
C PRO A 60 -16.83 -16.82 -23.31
N GLY A 61 -17.13 -16.38 -24.54
CA GLY A 61 -16.62 -16.99 -25.77
C GLY A 61 -15.09 -16.93 -25.88
N LEU A 62 -14.45 -15.92 -25.30
CA LEU A 62 -12.97 -15.79 -25.29
C LEU A 62 -12.29 -16.88 -24.45
N TYR A 63 -13.01 -17.48 -23.52
CA TYR A 63 -12.51 -18.52 -22.59
C TYR A 63 -13.08 -19.90 -22.90
N SER A 64 -13.54 -20.12 -24.13
CA SER A 64 -14.12 -21.38 -24.58
C SER A 64 -13.24 -22.07 -25.63
N VAL A 65 -13.34 -23.39 -25.69
CA VAL A 65 -12.67 -24.20 -26.71
C VAL A 65 -13.69 -24.58 -27.76
N SER A 66 -13.45 -24.21 -29.02
CA SER A 66 -14.33 -24.59 -30.13
C SER A 66 -13.89 -25.93 -30.70
N ILE A 67 -14.81 -26.91 -30.68
CA ILE A 67 -14.66 -28.19 -31.37
C ILE A 67 -15.64 -28.16 -32.54
N THR A 68 -15.15 -28.41 -33.75
CA THR A 68 -15.99 -28.45 -34.96
C THR A 68 -15.97 -29.87 -35.54
N GLN A 69 -17.04 -30.30 -36.20
CA GLN A 69 -17.07 -31.63 -36.83
C GLN A 69 -15.99 -31.80 -37.91
N ALA A 70 -15.49 -30.70 -38.49
CA ALA A 70 -14.41 -30.69 -39.47
C ALA A 70 -12.99 -30.82 -38.85
N ASN A 71 -12.84 -30.46 -37.57
CA ASN A 71 -11.58 -30.57 -36.83
C ASN A 71 -11.89 -31.11 -35.41
N PRO A 72 -11.86 -32.44 -35.21
CA PRO A 72 -12.21 -33.06 -33.94
C PRO A 72 -11.15 -32.82 -32.84
N THR A 73 -9.97 -32.33 -33.21
CA THR A 73 -8.92 -31.95 -32.26
C THR A 73 -9.15 -30.54 -31.74
N PRO A 74 -9.35 -30.36 -30.41
CA PRO A 74 -9.52 -29.03 -29.83
C PRO A 74 -8.23 -28.21 -29.98
N ASN A 75 -8.31 -27.06 -30.65
CA ASN A 75 -7.22 -26.09 -30.69
C ASN A 75 -7.25 -25.23 -29.41
N MET A 76 -6.36 -25.51 -28.48
CA MET A 76 -6.27 -24.80 -27.19
C MET A 76 -5.49 -23.48 -27.27
N ALA A 77 -4.81 -23.19 -28.38
CA ALA A 77 -3.92 -22.04 -28.49
C ALA A 77 -4.63 -20.68 -28.25
N PRO A 78 -5.83 -20.42 -28.79
CA PRO A 78 -6.54 -19.16 -28.54
C PRO A 78 -6.94 -18.99 -27.07
N LEU A 79 -7.36 -20.06 -26.41
CA LEU A 79 -7.71 -20.06 -24.98
C LEU A 79 -6.47 -19.73 -24.14
N MET A 80 -5.36 -20.44 -24.38
CA MET A 80 -4.11 -20.23 -23.64
C MET A 80 -3.56 -18.83 -23.83
N PHE A 81 -3.59 -18.31 -25.06
CA PHE A 81 -3.17 -16.95 -25.36
C PHE A 81 -4.04 -15.92 -24.64
N THR A 82 -5.36 -16.07 -24.73
CA THR A 82 -6.31 -15.17 -24.05
C THR A 82 -6.13 -15.21 -22.53
N ALA A 83 -6.00 -16.41 -21.95
CA ALA A 83 -5.79 -16.58 -20.52
C ALA A 83 -4.47 -15.93 -20.06
N LEU A 84 -3.38 -16.08 -20.82
CA LEU A 84 -2.10 -15.47 -20.51
C LEU A 84 -2.17 -13.94 -20.56
N VAL A 85 -2.74 -13.38 -21.63
CA VAL A 85 -2.90 -11.91 -21.76
C VAL A 85 -3.79 -11.37 -20.63
N THR A 86 -4.90 -12.05 -20.34
CA THR A 86 -5.80 -11.68 -19.24
C THR A 86 -5.07 -11.68 -17.90
N LEU A 87 -4.27 -12.73 -17.63
CA LEU A 87 -3.48 -12.84 -16.40
C LEU A 87 -2.48 -11.70 -16.28
N LEU A 88 -1.73 -11.38 -17.34
CA LEU A 88 -0.76 -10.29 -17.33
C LEU A 88 -1.43 -8.94 -17.05
N VAL A 89 -2.53 -8.64 -17.73
CA VAL A 89 -3.30 -7.42 -17.49
C VAL A 89 -3.83 -7.38 -16.05
N PHE A 90 -4.38 -8.49 -15.56
CA PHE A 90 -4.85 -8.60 -14.18
C PHE A 90 -3.71 -8.34 -13.18
N LEU A 91 -2.53 -8.93 -13.36
CA LEU A 91 -1.39 -8.72 -12.46
C LEU A 91 -0.94 -7.26 -12.43
N VAL A 92 -0.91 -6.58 -13.58
CA VAL A 92 -0.59 -5.14 -13.65
C VAL A 92 -1.63 -4.31 -12.90
N LEU A 93 -2.92 -4.53 -13.15
CA LEU A 93 -3.98 -3.80 -12.46
C LEU A 93 -4.00 -4.09 -10.96
N GLN A 94 -3.80 -5.35 -10.57
CA GLN A 94 -3.70 -5.80 -9.18
C GLN A 94 -2.54 -5.13 -8.45
N HIS A 95 -1.38 -5.06 -9.09
CA HIS A 95 -0.21 -4.36 -8.54
C HIS A 95 -0.50 -2.88 -8.33
N LEU A 96 -1.02 -2.19 -9.35
CA LEU A 96 -1.33 -0.76 -9.26
C LEU A 96 -2.39 -0.46 -8.19
N ALA A 97 -3.44 -1.29 -8.10
CA ALA A 97 -4.47 -1.18 -7.08
C ALA A 97 -3.88 -1.40 -5.67
N PHE A 98 -3.01 -2.39 -5.50
CA PHE A 98 -2.31 -2.62 -4.23
C PHE A 98 -1.42 -1.44 -3.82
N VAL A 99 -0.60 -0.92 -4.75
CA VAL A 99 0.25 0.25 -4.51
C VAL A 99 -0.61 1.46 -4.12
N LEU A 100 -1.72 1.68 -4.82
CA LEU A 100 -2.67 2.76 -4.51
C LEU A 100 -3.28 2.57 -3.11
N ALA A 101 -3.73 1.36 -2.78
CA ALA A 101 -4.32 1.05 -1.48
C ALA A 101 -3.32 1.28 -0.34
N ILE A 102 -2.08 0.79 -0.49
CA ILE A 102 -1.00 1.02 0.49
C ILE A 102 -0.76 2.51 0.70
N ASN A 103 -0.65 3.29 -0.39
CA ASN A 103 -0.38 4.72 -0.32
C ASN A 103 -1.50 5.49 0.41
N LEU A 104 -2.76 5.12 0.17
CA LEU A 104 -3.91 5.83 0.71
C LEU A 104 -4.25 5.44 2.15
N THR A 105 -4.07 4.17 2.54
CA THR A 105 -4.60 3.68 3.81
C THR A 105 -3.55 3.16 4.77
N TYR A 106 -2.43 2.63 4.28
CA TYR A 106 -1.45 1.93 5.12
C TYR A 106 -0.22 2.77 5.48
N LEU A 107 0.27 3.62 4.56
CA LEU A 107 1.53 4.36 4.76
C LEU A 107 1.55 5.23 6.03
N HIS A 108 0.44 5.88 6.35
CA HIS A 108 0.35 6.69 7.56
C HIS A 108 0.58 5.86 8.83
N HIS A 109 0.06 4.62 8.89
CA HIS A 109 0.25 3.74 10.04
C HIS A 109 1.71 3.32 10.23
N VAL A 110 2.44 3.10 9.13
CA VAL A 110 3.88 2.81 9.15
C VAL A 110 4.66 4.01 9.65
N ARG A 111 4.39 5.20 9.12
CA ARG A 111 5.08 6.44 9.53
C ARG A 111 4.85 6.74 11.01
N SER A 112 3.62 6.62 11.50
CA SER A 112 3.34 6.72 12.93
C SER A 112 4.06 5.65 13.75
N ALA A 113 4.28 4.44 13.22
CA ALA A 113 5.04 3.40 13.93
C ALA A 113 6.51 3.74 14.09
N LEU A 114 7.08 4.38 13.07
CA LEU A 114 8.47 4.83 13.09
C LEU A 114 8.65 6.04 14.00
N LEU A 115 7.71 7.00 13.95
CA LEU A 115 7.72 8.16 14.85
C LEU A 115 7.62 7.75 16.33
N ASP A 116 6.74 6.80 16.66
CA ASP A 116 6.61 6.28 18.04
C ASP A 116 7.89 5.58 18.55
N ARG A 117 8.82 5.24 17.66
CA ARG A 117 10.14 4.68 18.00
C ARG A 117 11.25 5.72 18.04
N GLY A 118 10.91 6.99 17.87
CA GLY A 118 11.87 8.09 17.85
C GLY A 118 12.63 8.22 16.54
N VAL A 119 12.19 7.58 15.45
CA VAL A 119 12.80 7.80 14.12
C VAL A 119 12.35 9.17 13.61
N PRO A 120 13.25 10.14 13.42
CA PRO A 120 12.87 11.50 13.06
C PRO A 120 12.53 11.55 11.56
N LEU A 121 11.24 11.39 11.23
CA LEU A 121 10.75 11.40 9.85
C LEU A 121 9.80 12.57 9.62
N CYS A 122 9.84 13.14 8.42
CA CYS A 122 8.80 14.08 8.01
C CYS A 122 7.46 13.34 7.86
N PRO A 123 6.36 13.77 8.54
CA PRO A 123 5.07 13.08 8.45
C PRO A 123 4.47 13.11 7.02
N ARG A 124 4.86 14.10 6.20
CA ARG A 124 4.34 14.32 4.86
C ARG A 124 5.10 13.54 3.79
N CYS A 125 6.42 13.78 3.66
CA CYS A 125 7.24 13.15 2.62
C CYS A 125 7.98 11.88 3.07
N ALA A 126 7.96 11.54 4.36
CA ALA A 126 8.62 10.37 4.96
C ALA A 126 10.16 10.35 4.82
N GLN A 127 10.77 11.50 4.53
CA GLN A 127 12.22 11.67 4.54
C GLN A 127 12.75 11.78 5.96
N LEU A 128 13.95 11.28 6.21
CA LEU A 128 14.63 11.45 7.49
C LEU A 128 14.91 12.94 7.71
N LEU A 129 14.62 13.42 8.92
CA LEU A 129 14.94 14.75 9.35
C LEU A 129 16.36 14.75 9.95
N PRO A 130 17.15 15.82 9.72
CA PRO A 130 18.48 15.94 10.32
C PRO A 130 18.40 15.90 11.85
N PRO A 131 19.33 15.22 12.54
CA PRO A 131 19.33 15.11 13.99
C PRO A 131 19.57 16.46 14.70
N GLU A 132 20.19 17.43 14.03
CA GLU A 132 20.60 18.71 14.63
C GLU A 132 19.60 19.86 14.42
N THR A 133 18.53 19.64 13.65
CA THR A 133 17.54 20.70 13.35
C THR A 133 16.08 20.19 13.37
N PRO A 134 15.60 19.64 14.51
CA PRO A 134 14.23 19.12 14.62
C PRO A 134 13.15 20.20 14.39
N ASP A 135 13.48 21.48 14.61
CA ASP A 135 12.58 22.62 14.42
C ASP A 135 12.66 23.26 13.02
N ALA A 136 13.63 22.85 12.20
CA ALA A 136 13.69 23.31 10.82
C ALA A 136 12.63 22.56 9.99
N GLY A 137 11.91 23.30 9.14
CA GLY A 137 11.01 22.69 8.16
C GLY A 137 11.74 21.61 7.35
N CYS A 138 11.01 20.56 6.95
CA CYS A 138 11.58 19.46 6.19
C CYS A 138 12.26 20.00 4.92
N PRO A 139 13.57 19.78 4.70
CA PRO A 139 14.32 20.37 3.59
C PRO A 139 13.79 19.92 2.22
N GLU A 140 13.18 18.75 2.17
CA GLU A 140 12.69 18.13 0.94
C GLU A 140 11.30 18.63 0.51
N CYS A 141 10.41 18.95 1.46
CA CYS A 141 9.02 19.32 1.15
C CYS A 141 8.55 20.65 1.75
N GLY A 142 9.43 21.36 2.45
CA GLY A 142 9.14 22.63 3.11
C GLY A 142 8.07 22.55 4.19
N HIS A 143 7.65 21.35 4.59
CA HIS A 143 6.63 21.19 5.62
C HIS A 143 7.23 21.64 6.95
N PRO A 144 6.64 22.65 7.63
CA PRO A 144 7.15 23.09 8.92
C PRO A 144 7.15 21.90 9.87
N ALA A 145 8.18 21.80 10.71
CA ALA A 145 8.17 20.85 11.80
C ALA A 145 6.95 21.17 12.66
N SER A 146 5.88 20.40 12.48
CA SER A 146 4.73 20.46 13.37
C SER A 146 5.20 19.89 14.69
N LEU A 147 5.79 20.76 15.52
CA LEU A 147 6.01 20.62 16.94
C LEU A 147 5.94 19.17 17.40
N ALA A 148 7.05 18.45 17.23
CA ALA A 148 7.37 17.33 18.11
C ALA A 148 7.74 17.89 19.50
N THR A 149 6.86 18.72 20.09
CA THR A 149 6.78 18.83 21.54
C THR A 149 5.78 17.74 21.90
N MET A 150 6.16 16.61 22.47
CA MET A 150 6.45 16.49 23.91
C MET A 150 5.56 17.39 24.79
N LYS A 151 4.33 17.66 24.36
CA LYS A 151 3.30 18.40 25.11
C LYS A 151 2.13 17.50 25.48
N ASP A 152 2.44 16.29 25.94
CA ASP A 152 1.52 15.43 26.70
C ASP A 152 2.12 15.00 28.06
N SER A 153 3.26 15.60 28.46
CA SER A 153 3.88 15.40 29.77
C SER A 153 3.91 16.70 30.57
N GLU A 154 2.74 17.29 30.84
CA GLU A 154 2.56 18.24 31.94
C GLU A 154 1.30 17.88 32.72
N SER A 155 1.55 17.27 33.89
CA SER A 155 0.78 17.36 35.13
C SER A 155 -0.75 17.48 35.01
N ARG A 156 -1.45 16.35 35.10
CA ARG A 156 -2.63 16.31 35.98
C ARG A 156 -2.13 16.11 37.41
N ASP A 157 -1.57 17.18 37.96
CA ASP A 157 -1.58 17.35 39.40
C ASP A 157 -3.00 17.68 39.84
N VAL A 158 -3.26 17.18 41.04
CA VAL A 158 -4.51 17.11 41.78
C VAL A 158 -4.76 18.44 42.53
N ASP A 159 -6.01 18.61 42.99
CA ASP A 159 -6.58 19.66 43.88
C ASP A 159 -7.08 20.94 43.16
N VAL A 160 -8.35 21.35 43.25
CA VAL A 160 -9.36 21.32 44.35
C VAL A 160 -10.77 21.03 43.82
#